data_AF-A0A8H7S5C2-F1
#
_entry.id   AF-A0A8H7S5C2-F1
#
_cell.length_a   1.000
_cell.length_b   1.000
_cell.length_c   1.000
_cell.angle_alpha   90.00
_cell.angle_beta   90.00
_cell.angle_gamma   90.00
#
_symmetry.space_group_name_H-M   'P 1'
#
loop_
_entity.id
_entity.type
_entity.pdbx_description
1 polymer ?
#
loop_
_entity_poly.entity_id
_entity_poly.type
_entity_poly.pdbx_seq_one_letter_code
_entity_poly.pdbx_strand_id
1 'polypeptide(L)'
;MSQCNDVQFLRNYKQLEDEFFRNVLQSDLQQLLDMQDLHDAYLFGEIGFLIAGLKPCVLIDLPHPVAVLYKQHVLDRVSLDHLTPRGIEIVEIEANVSSPEISLQGCFIVYHRSQQDTIQPLLPVSQDGKENNSSNQQVISESTLAKILDYPGSLPSNQHELMCMLEVVYYIQEQENRPVQIVTTFAALDHEVEQVKVHFVNYRKICHEKLGLDIQLLIRRPQ
;
A
#
# COMPACT_ATOMS: atom_id res chain seq x y z
N MET A 1 -19.01 -13.65 -13.41
CA MET A 1 -19.70 -12.35 -13.29
C MET A 1 -18.97 -11.34 -12.37
N SER A 2 -17.83 -11.68 -11.75
CA SER A 2 -17.10 -10.80 -10.81
C SER A 2 -16.24 -9.70 -11.47
N GLN A 3 -15.54 -9.99 -12.57
CA GLN A 3 -14.56 -9.09 -13.20
C GLN A 3 -15.12 -7.70 -13.57
N CYS A 4 -16.36 -7.61 -14.07
CA CYS A 4 -16.96 -6.33 -14.46
C CYS A 4 -17.17 -5.40 -13.24
N ASN A 5 -17.41 -5.97 -12.06
CA ASN A 5 -17.60 -5.21 -10.82
C ASN A 5 -16.27 -4.73 -10.26
N ASP A 6 -15.20 -5.53 -10.38
CA ASP A 6 -13.86 -5.18 -9.87
C ASP A 6 -13.25 -3.99 -10.63
N VAL A 7 -13.35 -4.01 -11.96
CA VAL A 7 -12.87 -2.91 -12.81
C VAL A 7 -13.65 -1.62 -12.56
N GLN A 8 -14.97 -1.72 -12.40
CA GLN A 8 -15.80 -0.54 -12.14
C GLN A 8 -15.56 0.03 -10.75
N PHE A 9 -15.41 -0.84 -9.74
CA PHE A 9 -15.01 -0.45 -8.40
C PHE A 9 -13.67 0.29 -8.43
N LEU A 10 -12.66 -0.28 -9.09
CA LEU A 10 -11.31 0.27 -9.10
C LEU A 10 -11.27 1.62 -9.85
N ARG A 11 -12.06 1.78 -10.91
CA ARG A 11 -12.26 3.06 -11.60
C ARG A 11 -12.91 4.10 -10.67
N ASN A 12 -13.94 3.73 -9.91
CA ASN A 12 -14.59 4.62 -8.96
C ASN A 12 -13.64 5.03 -7.83
N TYR A 13 -12.89 4.06 -7.28
CA TYR A 13 -11.85 4.32 -6.29
C TYR A 13 -10.83 5.34 -6.81
N LYS A 14 -10.30 5.12 -8.02
CA LYS A 14 -9.36 6.05 -8.66
C LYS A 14 -9.93 7.47 -8.77
N GLN A 15 -11.20 7.60 -9.14
CA GLN A 15 -11.85 8.91 -9.28
C GLN A 15 -11.95 9.63 -7.93
N LEU A 16 -12.34 8.92 -6.87
CA LEU A 16 -12.40 9.48 -5.51
C LEU A 16 -11.03 9.88 -4.99
N GLU A 17 -10.01 9.06 -5.25
CA GLU A 17 -8.62 9.35 -4.89
C GLU A 17 -8.08 10.57 -5.67
N ASP A 18 -8.31 10.62 -6.98
CA ASP A 18 -7.98 11.77 -7.82
C ASP A 18 -8.68 13.06 -7.34
N GLU A 19 -9.95 12.97 -6.95
CA GLU A 19 -10.70 14.10 -6.39
C GLU A 19 -10.14 14.54 -5.04
N PHE A 20 -9.82 13.58 -4.16
CA PHE A 20 -9.24 13.86 -2.86
C PHE A 20 -7.94 14.64 -3.01
N PHE A 21 -6.95 14.10 -3.73
CA PHE A 21 -5.65 14.74 -3.87
C PHE A 21 -5.74 16.07 -4.62
N ARG A 22 -6.58 16.21 -5.66
CA ARG A 22 -6.79 17.51 -6.33
C ARG A 22 -7.32 18.60 -5.38
N ASN A 23 -8.23 18.25 -4.47
CA ASN A 23 -8.87 19.22 -3.57
C ASN A 23 -8.01 19.53 -2.33
N VAL A 24 -7.26 18.53 -1.86
CA VAL A 24 -6.32 18.61 -0.73
C VAL A 24 -5.12 19.52 -1.06
N LEU A 25 -4.78 19.71 -2.33
CA LEU A 25 -3.65 20.51 -2.79
C LEU A 25 -3.83 22.03 -2.74
N GLN A 26 -4.90 22.54 -2.15
CA GLN A 26 -5.00 23.96 -1.82
C GLN A 26 -4.18 24.28 -0.55
N SER A 27 -2.90 24.57 -0.78
CA SER A 27 -1.90 25.21 0.09
C SER A 27 -1.39 24.53 1.37
N ASP A 28 -2.19 23.76 2.11
CA ASP A 28 -1.78 23.35 3.47
C ASP A 28 -1.09 21.97 3.55
N LEU A 29 -1.26 21.12 2.54
CA LEU A 29 -0.88 19.71 2.62
C LEU A 29 0.46 19.35 1.96
N GLN A 30 0.96 20.14 1.01
CA GLN A 30 2.33 19.94 0.50
C GLN A 30 3.38 20.13 1.59
N GLN A 31 3.14 21.03 2.56
CA GLN A 31 4.02 21.22 3.71
C GLN A 31 3.91 20.08 4.74
N LEU A 32 2.75 19.43 4.84
CA LEU A 32 2.51 18.34 5.79
C LEU A 32 2.98 16.99 5.26
N LEU A 33 3.00 16.81 3.94
CA LEU A 33 3.37 15.54 3.33
C LEU A 33 4.88 15.36 3.21
N ASP A 34 5.70 16.43 3.18
CA ASP A 34 7.15 16.37 2.86
C ASP A 34 7.48 15.45 1.66
N MET A 35 6.48 15.23 0.80
CA MET A 35 6.55 14.32 -0.34
C MET A 35 6.98 15.13 -1.54
N GLN A 36 8.14 14.77 -2.10
CA GLN A 36 8.64 15.39 -3.32
C GLN A 36 7.72 15.12 -4.51
N ASP A 37 6.97 14.01 -4.49
CA ASP A 37 5.95 13.68 -5.47
C ASP A 37 4.67 13.16 -4.80
N LEU A 38 3.54 13.79 -5.11
CA LEU A 38 2.22 13.35 -4.64
C LEU A 38 1.79 12.04 -5.28
N HIS A 39 2.40 11.66 -6.41
CA HIS A 39 2.14 10.38 -7.06
C HIS A 39 2.48 9.19 -6.16
N ASP A 40 3.41 9.34 -5.21
CA ASP A 40 3.76 8.28 -4.25
C ASP A 40 2.67 8.07 -3.19
N ALA A 41 1.75 9.02 -3.02
CA ALA A 41 0.62 8.92 -2.09
C ALA A 41 -0.58 8.17 -2.67
N TYR A 42 -0.58 7.87 -3.97
CA TYR A 42 -1.70 7.19 -4.63
C TYR A 42 -1.69 5.69 -4.32
N LEU A 43 -2.82 5.20 -3.84
CA LEU A 43 -3.03 3.81 -3.40
C LEU A 43 -3.93 3.02 -4.36
N PHE A 44 -4.35 3.59 -5.49
CA PHE A 44 -5.13 2.89 -6.52
C PHE A 44 -4.53 1.52 -6.89
N GLY A 45 -3.21 1.46 -7.10
CA GLY A 45 -2.55 0.21 -7.47
C GLY A 45 -2.57 -0.81 -6.33
N GLU A 46 -2.24 -0.36 -5.12
CA GLU A 46 -2.26 -1.15 -3.90
C GLU A 46 -3.66 -1.76 -3.62
N ILE A 47 -4.71 -0.94 -3.70
CA ILE A 47 -6.10 -1.43 -3.57
C ILE A 47 -6.46 -2.37 -4.71
N GLY A 48 -5.99 -2.10 -5.94
CA GLY A 48 -6.12 -3.00 -7.07
C GLY A 48 -5.52 -4.39 -6.78
N PHE A 49 -4.32 -4.43 -6.21
CA PHE A 49 -3.67 -5.69 -5.85
C PHE A 49 -4.40 -6.42 -4.72
N LEU A 50 -4.91 -5.69 -3.71
CA LEU A 50 -5.72 -6.27 -2.64
C LEU A 50 -6.99 -6.93 -3.18
N ILE A 51 -7.79 -6.23 -4.00
CA ILE A 51 -9.04 -6.80 -4.55
C ILE A 51 -8.77 -7.94 -5.53
N ALA A 52 -7.63 -7.95 -6.19
CA ALA A 52 -7.20 -9.05 -7.06
C ALA A 52 -6.71 -10.27 -6.26
N GLY A 53 -6.53 -10.15 -4.95
CA GLY A 53 -5.99 -11.19 -4.07
C GLY A 53 -4.49 -11.42 -4.25
N LEU A 54 -3.77 -10.38 -4.70
CA LEU A 54 -2.31 -10.38 -4.80
C LEU A 54 -1.67 -10.01 -3.47
N LYS A 55 -2.21 -8.99 -2.79
CA LYS A 55 -1.70 -8.52 -1.49
C LYS A 55 -2.60 -8.95 -0.35
N PRO A 56 -2.06 -9.25 0.83
CA PRO A 56 -2.87 -9.55 2.00
C PRO A 56 -3.50 -8.28 2.60
N CYS A 57 -2.81 -7.14 2.52
CA CYS A 57 -3.28 -5.84 2.98
C CYS A 57 -2.63 -4.66 2.25
N VAL A 58 -3.15 -3.47 2.53
CA VAL A 58 -2.62 -2.16 2.12
C VAL A 58 -2.43 -1.31 3.37
N LEU A 59 -1.25 -0.76 3.53
CA LEU A 59 -0.94 0.22 4.57
C LEU A 59 -1.16 1.63 4.00
N ILE A 60 -1.89 2.45 4.74
CA ILE A 60 -2.12 3.86 4.46
C ILE A 60 -1.29 4.65 5.45
N ASP A 61 -0.06 4.96 5.03
CA ASP A 61 0.89 5.76 5.78
C ASP A 61 0.84 7.20 5.28
N LEU A 62 -0.18 7.92 5.73
CA LEU A 62 -0.33 9.36 5.49
C LEU A 62 -0.26 10.08 6.84
N PRO A 63 0.20 11.35 6.90
CA PRO A 63 0.16 12.10 8.14
C PRO A 63 -1.24 12.09 8.72
N HIS A 64 -1.37 11.88 10.04
CA HIS A 64 -2.63 11.51 10.67
C HIS A 64 -3.86 12.37 10.26
N PRO A 65 -3.80 13.72 10.19
CA PRO A 65 -4.95 14.51 9.73
C PRO A 65 -5.37 14.18 8.29
N VAL A 66 -4.40 13.87 7.43
CA VAL A 66 -4.60 13.50 6.02
C VAL A 66 -5.18 12.10 5.93
N ALA A 67 -4.65 11.15 6.70
CA ALA A 67 -5.13 9.76 6.74
C ALA A 67 -6.61 9.70 7.14
N VAL A 68 -7.02 10.48 8.14
CA VAL A 68 -8.43 10.57 8.57
C VAL A 68 -9.32 11.14 7.47
N LEU A 69 -8.90 12.22 6.81
CA LEU A 69 -9.65 12.81 5.69
C LEU A 69 -9.71 11.85 4.49
N TYR A 70 -8.60 11.16 4.18
CA TYR A 70 -8.51 10.18 3.12
C TYR A 70 -9.49 9.03 3.36
N LYS A 71 -9.53 8.50 4.60
CA LYS A 71 -10.51 7.49 5.00
C LYS A 71 -11.93 7.97 4.77
N GLN A 72 -12.29 9.17 5.25
CA GLN A 72 -13.65 9.69 5.14
C GLN A 72 -14.09 9.96 3.68
N HIS A 73 -13.19 10.53 2.88
CA HIS A 73 -13.52 10.99 1.53
C HIS A 73 -13.31 9.93 0.45
N VAL A 74 -12.48 8.92 0.69
CA VAL A 74 -12.15 7.87 -0.28
C VAL A 74 -12.65 6.52 0.23
N LEU A 75 -12.10 6.02 1.34
CA LEU A 75 -12.33 4.65 1.79
C LEU A 75 -13.78 4.39 2.24
N ASP A 76 -14.34 5.24 3.10
CA ASP A 76 -15.68 5.09 3.65
C ASP A 76 -16.75 5.15 2.55
N ARG A 77 -16.49 5.93 1.49
CA ARG A 77 -17.37 6.04 0.32
C ARG A 77 -17.42 4.77 -0.53
N VAL A 78 -16.40 3.91 -0.45
CA VAL A 78 -16.37 2.63 -1.16
C VAL A 78 -16.54 1.43 -0.21
N SER A 79 -16.51 1.64 1.10
CA SER A 79 -16.46 0.57 2.09
C SER A 79 -17.76 -0.24 2.13
N LEU A 80 -18.89 0.41 2.38
CA LEU A 80 -20.18 -0.27 2.61
C LEU A 80 -20.67 -1.02 1.37
N ASP A 81 -20.52 -0.42 0.19
CA ASP A 81 -21.09 -0.95 -1.04
C ASP A 81 -20.18 -1.97 -1.74
N HIS A 82 -18.87 -1.93 -1.48
CA HIS A 82 -17.91 -2.76 -2.22
C HIS A 82 -16.93 -3.53 -1.33
N LEU A 83 -16.27 -2.90 -0.36
CA LEU A 83 -15.22 -3.57 0.42
C LEU A 83 -15.78 -4.55 1.45
N THR A 84 -16.71 -4.10 2.30
CA THR A 84 -17.28 -4.90 3.39
C THR A 84 -18.00 -6.16 2.88
N PRO A 85 -18.80 -6.12 1.79
CA PRO A 85 -19.39 -7.33 1.21
C PRO A 85 -18.37 -8.35 0.70
N ARG A 86 -17.14 -7.92 0.42
CA ARG A 86 -16.01 -8.77 0.02
C ARG A 86 -15.18 -9.25 1.20
N GLY A 87 -15.59 -8.94 2.44
CA GLY A 87 -14.80 -9.25 3.63
C GLY A 87 -13.54 -8.40 3.74
N ILE A 88 -13.47 -7.25 3.07
CA ILE A 88 -12.38 -6.29 3.24
C ILE A 88 -12.74 -5.33 4.37
N GLU A 89 -11.83 -5.17 5.30
CA GLU A 89 -11.95 -4.32 6.48
C GLU A 89 -10.92 -3.21 6.46
N ILE A 90 -11.26 -2.09 7.10
CA ILE A 90 -10.38 -0.94 7.30
C ILE A 90 -10.26 -0.75 8.80
N VAL A 91 -9.03 -0.78 9.30
CA VAL A 91 -8.74 -0.66 10.73
C VAL A 91 -7.61 0.33 10.95
N GLU A 92 -7.68 1.09 12.04
CA GLU A 92 -6.58 1.94 12.49
C GLU A 92 -5.61 1.11 13.33
N ILE A 93 -4.32 1.33 13.14
CA ILE A 93 -3.28 0.74 13.99
C ILE A 93 -3.18 1.58 15.26
N GLU A 94 -3.98 1.24 16.26
CA GLU A 94 -3.95 1.91 17.57
C GLU A 94 -2.72 1.49 18.40
N ALA A 95 -2.22 0.28 18.14
CA ALA A 95 -1.07 -0.28 18.83
C ALA A 95 0.20 0.53 18.53
N ASN A 96 1.06 0.70 19.53
CA ASN A 96 2.36 1.32 19.36
C ASN A 96 3.31 0.31 18.68
N VAL A 97 3.16 0.15 17.36
CA VAL A 97 3.96 -0.74 16.51
C VAL A 97 4.88 0.11 15.63
N SER A 98 6.10 -0.35 15.42
CA SER A 98 7.03 0.28 14.48
C SER A 98 7.90 -0.75 13.76
N SER A 99 8.36 -0.40 12.56
CA SER A 99 9.57 -0.97 11.97
C SER A 99 10.77 -0.06 12.29
N PRO A 100 12.01 -0.44 11.93
CA PRO A 100 13.17 0.44 12.08
C PRO A 100 12.99 1.80 11.38
N GLU A 101 12.21 1.85 10.30
CA GLU A 101 12.09 3.02 9.42
C GLU A 101 10.74 3.76 9.57
N ILE A 102 9.69 3.08 10.06
CA ILE A 102 8.32 3.61 10.06
C ILE A 102 7.64 3.40 11.42
N SER A 103 7.05 4.46 11.96
CA SER A 103 6.07 4.34 13.05
C SER A 103 4.70 4.04 12.45
N LEU A 104 4.08 2.93 12.85
CA LEU A 104 2.84 2.47 12.26
C LEU A 104 1.61 2.93 13.03
N GLN A 105 1.79 3.54 14.21
CA GLN A 105 0.68 4.00 15.04
C GLN A 105 -0.09 5.13 14.34
N GLY A 106 -1.41 4.97 14.24
CA GLY A 106 -2.31 5.91 13.56
C GLY A 106 -2.40 5.74 12.04
N CYS A 107 -1.64 4.81 11.45
CA CYS A 107 -1.83 4.40 10.07
C CYS A 107 -3.10 3.56 9.94
N PHE A 108 -3.68 3.52 8.73
CA PHE A 108 -4.80 2.60 8.45
C PHE A 108 -4.30 1.37 7.70
N ILE A 109 -4.87 0.21 8.02
CA ILE A 109 -4.71 -1.02 7.25
C ILE A 109 -6.04 -1.35 6.57
N VAL A 110 -5.98 -1.61 5.27
CA VAL A 110 -7.06 -2.19 4.50
C VAL A 110 -6.71 -3.63 4.18
N TYR A 111 -7.48 -4.60 4.65
CA TYR A 111 -7.12 -6.01 4.53
C TYR A 111 -8.33 -6.91 4.28
N HIS A 112 -8.11 -8.07 3.68
CA HIS A 112 -9.15 -9.09 3.56
C HIS A 112 -9.21 -9.92 4.84
N ARG A 113 -10.39 -10.17 5.42
CA ARG A 113 -10.55 -10.88 6.71
C ARG A 113 -9.88 -12.26 6.74
N SER A 114 -9.77 -12.93 5.59
CA SER A 114 -9.02 -14.21 5.51
C SER A 114 -7.50 -14.08 5.74
N GLN A 115 -6.98 -12.85 5.78
CA GLN A 115 -5.58 -12.50 6.00
C GLN A 115 -5.34 -11.95 7.40
N GLN A 116 -6.33 -12.04 8.29
CA GLN A 116 -6.24 -11.54 9.66
C GLN A 116 -5.02 -12.11 10.40
N ASP A 117 -4.71 -13.39 10.21
CA ASP A 117 -3.53 -14.02 10.83
C ASP A 117 -2.22 -13.41 10.31
N THR A 118 -2.17 -13.07 9.02
CA THR A 118 -1.00 -12.42 8.39
C THR A 118 -0.75 -11.03 8.99
N ILE A 119 -1.82 -10.25 9.18
CA ILE A 119 -1.72 -8.88 9.68
C ILE A 119 -1.78 -8.76 11.21
N GLN A 120 -1.98 -9.87 11.92
CA GLN A 120 -2.08 -9.91 13.38
C GLN A 120 -0.95 -9.19 14.12
N PRO A 121 0.32 -9.20 13.65
CA PRO A 121 1.39 -8.41 14.26
C PRO A 121 1.15 -6.89 14.26
N LEU A 122 0.28 -6.39 13.37
CA LEU A 122 -0.05 -4.96 13.25
C LEU A 122 -1.35 -4.59 13.99
N LEU A 123 -2.15 -5.57 14.36
CA LEU A 123 -3.43 -5.33 15.01
C LEU A 123 -3.26 -5.20 16.53
N PRO A 124 -4.12 -4.41 17.19
CA PRO A 124 -4.15 -4.41 18.65
C PRO A 124 -4.42 -5.83 19.16
N VAL A 125 -3.56 -6.30 20.05
CA VAL A 125 -3.81 -7.55 20.77
C VAL A 125 -5.01 -7.27 21.67
N SER A 126 -6.17 -7.84 21.36
CA SER A 126 -7.27 -7.97 22.31
C SER A 126 -6.75 -8.81 23.48
N GLN A 127 -6.11 -8.17 24.45
CA GLN A 127 -5.74 -8.81 25.70
C GLN A 127 -7.05 -9.06 26.44
N ASP A 128 -7.46 -10.32 26.49
CA ASP A 128 -8.55 -10.80 27.35
C ASP A 128 -8.40 -10.23 28.78
N GLY A 129 -9.09 -9.12 29.04
CA GLY A 129 -9.43 -8.61 30.37
C GLY A 129 -8.28 -8.35 31.36
N LYS A 130 -7.03 -8.22 30.92
CA LYS A 130 -5.92 -7.86 31.81
C LYS A 130 -5.33 -6.52 31.39
N GLU A 131 -5.74 -5.49 32.13
CA GLU A 131 -5.09 -4.19 32.20
C GLU A 131 -3.59 -4.38 32.48
N ASN A 132 -2.77 -4.35 31.45
CA ASN A 132 -1.33 -4.18 31.59
C ASN A 132 -0.97 -2.79 31.10
N ASN A 133 -0.62 -1.94 32.07
CA ASN A 133 0.18 -0.72 31.91
C ASN A 133 1.57 -1.07 31.33
N SER A 134 1.61 -1.49 30.08
CA SER A 134 2.84 -1.75 29.35
C SER A 134 2.76 -0.99 28.04
N SER A 135 3.16 0.27 28.11
CA SER A 135 3.64 1.10 27.00
C SER A 135 4.90 0.49 26.35
N ASN A 136 4.86 -0.79 25.99
CA ASN A 136 5.93 -1.47 25.27
C ASN A 136 5.64 -1.33 23.79
N GLN A 137 6.42 -0.47 23.14
CA GLN A 137 6.48 -0.38 21.70
C GLN A 137 6.84 -1.76 21.13
N GLN A 138 5.99 -2.30 20.26
CA GLN A 138 6.26 -3.54 19.54
C GLN A 138 7.06 -3.20 18.29
N VAL A 139 8.28 -3.72 18.18
CA VAL A 139 9.10 -3.55 16.98
C VAL A 139 8.97 -4.78 16.10
N ILE A 140 8.49 -4.61 14.88
CA ILE A 140 8.48 -5.65 13.85
C ILE A 140 9.70 -5.51 12.96
N SER A 141 10.27 -6.64 12.51
CA SER A 141 11.37 -6.61 11.56
C SER A 141 10.89 -6.18 10.17
N GLU A 142 11.79 -5.57 9.41
CA GLU A 142 11.55 -5.22 8.00
C GLU A 142 11.10 -6.43 7.18
N SER A 143 11.74 -7.58 7.40
CA SER A 143 11.36 -8.84 6.74
C SER A 143 9.95 -9.35 7.08
N THR A 144 9.41 -8.97 8.23
CA THR A 144 8.03 -9.27 8.60
C THR A 144 7.09 -8.28 7.92
N LEU A 145 7.44 -6.98 7.94
CA LEU A 145 6.66 -5.95 7.25
C LEU A 145 6.57 -6.24 5.75
N ALA A 146 7.67 -6.62 5.11
CA ALA A 146 7.75 -7.01 3.70
C ALA A 146 6.80 -8.16 3.33
N LYS A 147 6.65 -9.14 4.23
CA LYS A 147 5.69 -10.24 4.03
C LYS A 147 4.25 -9.78 4.20
N ILE A 148 4.00 -8.89 5.16
CA ILE A 148 2.67 -8.35 5.42
C ILE A 148 2.23 -7.40 4.30
N LEU A 149 3.16 -6.65 3.71
CA LEU A 149 2.89 -5.72 2.62
C LEU A 149 3.21 -6.30 1.24
N ASP A 150 3.59 -7.58 1.17
CA ASP A 150 3.95 -8.31 -0.05
C ASP A 150 4.82 -7.51 -1.02
N TYR A 151 5.99 -7.07 -0.56
CA TYR A 151 7.05 -6.59 -1.44
C TYR A 151 8.28 -7.51 -1.37
N PRO A 152 8.89 -7.84 -2.52
CA PRO A 152 9.96 -8.84 -2.59
C PRO A 152 11.36 -8.30 -2.27
N GLY A 153 11.54 -6.99 -2.16
CA GLY A 153 12.84 -6.36 -1.95
C GLY A 153 13.09 -5.97 -0.49
N SER A 154 14.35 -5.70 -0.18
CA SER A 154 14.79 -5.28 1.15
C SER A 154 15.32 -3.84 1.13
N LEU A 155 15.07 -3.10 2.22
CA LEU A 155 15.79 -1.86 2.47
C LEU A 155 17.26 -2.15 2.82
N PRO A 156 18.20 -1.27 2.41
CA PRO A 156 19.61 -1.46 2.71
C PRO A 156 19.86 -1.34 4.22
N SER A 157 20.54 -2.33 4.78
CA SER A 157 20.89 -2.40 6.20
C SER A 157 22.22 -1.70 6.54
N ASN A 158 23.00 -1.38 5.50
CA ASN A 158 24.34 -0.79 5.64
C ASN A 158 24.72 0.05 4.41
N GLN A 159 25.79 0.83 4.55
CA GLN A 159 26.25 1.76 3.51
C GLN A 159 26.67 1.06 2.20
N HIS A 160 27.12 -0.19 2.25
CA HIS A 160 27.47 -0.94 1.04
C HIS A 160 26.21 -1.32 0.26
N GLU A 161 25.19 -1.83 0.96
CA GLU A 161 23.89 -2.14 0.37
C GLU A 161 23.18 -0.90 -0.19
N LEU A 162 23.37 0.27 0.43
CA LEU A 162 22.84 1.53 -0.11
C LEU A 162 23.34 1.82 -1.54
N MET A 163 24.59 1.45 -1.85
CA MET A 163 25.16 1.60 -3.20
C MET A 163 24.61 0.59 -4.21
N CYS A 164 23.99 -0.47 -3.71
CA CYS A 164 23.35 -1.53 -4.48
C CYS A 164 21.82 -1.40 -4.50
N MET A 165 21.26 -0.37 -3.86
CA MET A 165 19.82 -0.13 -3.80
C MET A 165 19.28 0.24 -5.19
N LEU A 166 18.16 -0.37 -5.53
CA LEU A 166 17.39 -0.15 -6.74
C LEU A 166 15.98 0.28 -6.33
N GLU A 167 15.46 1.26 -7.06
CA GLU A 167 14.05 1.62 -7.04
C GLU A 167 13.32 0.73 -8.04
N VAL A 168 12.28 0.06 -7.57
CA VAL A 168 11.38 -0.75 -8.37
C VAL A 168 10.05 -0.03 -8.50
N VAL A 169 9.58 0.14 -9.73
CA VAL A 169 8.32 0.81 -10.04
C VAL A 169 7.48 -0.11 -10.89
N TYR A 170 6.25 -0.37 -10.46
CA TYR A 170 5.22 -0.93 -11.33
C TYR A 170 4.35 0.21 -11.81
N TYR A 171 4.04 0.23 -13.11
CA TYR A 171 3.30 1.33 -13.71
C TYR A 171 2.37 0.90 -14.83
N ILE A 172 1.43 1.76 -15.18
CA ILE A 172 0.54 1.60 -16.34
C ILE A 172 0.83 2.72 -17.33
N GLN A 173 0.94 2.35 -18.59
CA GLN A 173 0.99 3.30 -19.71
C GLN A 173 -0.07 2.92 -20.73
N GLU A 174 -1.21 3.61 -20.70
CA GLU A 174 -2.33 3.31 -21.61
C GLU A 174 -2.01 3.66 -23.07
N GLN A 175 -1.25 4.76 -23.28
CA GLN A 175 -0.87 5.29 -24.59
C GLN A 175 0.48 6.01 -24.47
N GLU A 176 1.28 6.04 -25.55
CA GLU A 176 2.60 6.70 -25.57
C GLU A 176 2.57 8.17 -25.10
N ASN A 177 1.46 8.88 -25.35
CA ASN A 177 1.30 10.31 -25.04
C ASN A 177 0.58 10.59 -23.71
N ARG A 178 0.24 9.56 -22.92
CA ARG A 178 -0.40 9.74 -21.61
C ARG A 178 0.64 9.67 -20.49
N PRO A 179 0.43 10.39 -19.37
CA PRO A 179 1.30 10.28 -18.22
C PRO A 179 1.32 8.82 -17.72
N VAL A 180 2.50 8.39 -17.33
CA VAL A 180 2.69 7.09 -16.67
C VAL A 180 1.98 7.14 -15.33
N GLN A 181 1.14 6.14 -15.04
CA GLN A 181 0.52 5.99 -13.74
C GLN A 181 1.28 4.96 -12.92
N ILE A 182 1.95 5.41 -11.86
CA ILE A 182 2.58 4.53 -10.88
C ILE A 182 1.48 3.76 -10.14
N VAL A 183 1.68 2.46 -9.95
CA VAL A 183 0.76 1.60 -9.19
C VAL A 183 1.37 1.05 -7.91
N THR A 184 2.70 0.89 -7.86
CA THR A 184 3.44 0.64 -6.61
C THR A 184 4.91 0.93 -6.81
N THR A 185 5.58 1.24 -5.71
CA THR A 185 7.02 1.46 -5.65
C THR A 185 7.60 0.78 -4.42
N PHE A 186 8.79 0.21 -4.53
CA PHE A 186 9.54 -0.32 -3.39
C PHE A 186 11.04 -0.36 -3.70
N ALA A 187 11.84 -0.48 -2.64
CA ALA A 187 13.28 -0.69 -2.78
C ALA A 187 13.61 -2.18 -2.91
N ALA A 188 14.65 -2.49 -3.67
CA ALA A 188 15.26 -3.81 -3.72
C ALA A 188 16.77 -3.67 -3.84
N LEU A 189 17.51 -4.71 -3.46
CA LEU A 189 18.95 -4.80 -3.70
C LEU A 189 19.23 -5.43 -5.06
N ASP A 190 20.38 -5.12 -5.65
CA ASP A 190 20.80 -5.63 -6.97
C ASP A 190 20.70 -7.16 -7.13
N HIS A 191 21.01 -7.92 -6.08
CA HIS A 191 20.92 -9.37 -6.06
C HIS A 191 19.49 -9.91 -5.92
N GLU A 192 18.51 -9.06 -5.60
CA GLU A 192 17.08 -9.41 -5.46
C GLU A 192 16.30 -9.23 -6.77
N VAL A 193 16.92 -8.72 -7.84
CA VAL A 193 16.27 -8.41 -9.13
C VAL A 193 15.50 -9.60 -9.73
N GLU A 194 16.02 -10.83 -9.62
CA GLU A 194 15.31 -12.00 -10.14
C GLU A 194 14.04 -12.32 -9.33
N GLN A 195 14.07 -12.11 -8.01
CA GLN A 195 12.89 -12.24 -7.16
C GLN A 195 11.83 -11.19 -7.53
N VAL A 196 12.26 -9.94 -7.77
CA VAL A 196 11.39 -8.85 -8.25
C VAL A 196 10.72 -9.20 -9.58
N LYS A 197 11.46 -9.79 -10.52
CA LYS A 197 10.90 -10.22 -11.82
C LYS A 197 9.86 -11.33 -11.66
N VAL A 198 10.12 -12.32 -10.81
CA VAL A 198 9.16 -13.41 -10.53
C VAL A 198 7.88 -12.84 -9.91
N HIS A 199 8.02 -11.95 -8.92
CA HIS A 199 6.92 -11.24 -8.31
C HIS A 199 6.10 -10.45 -9.35
N PHE A 200 6.78 -9.65 -10.18
CA PHE A 200 6.15 -8.86 -11.24
C PHE A 200 5.38 -9.73 -12.25
N VAL A 201 5.93 -10.85 -12.70
CA VAL A 201 5.25 -11.75 -13.66
C VAL A 201 3.93 -12.25 -13.10
N ASN A 202 3.88 -12.62 -11.81
CA ASN A 202 2.65 -13.04 -11.15
C ASN A 202 1.63 -11.89 -11.08
N TYR A 203 2.09 -10.72 -10.63
CA TYR A 203 1.26 -9.52 -10.52
C TYR A 203 0.69 -9.10 -11.87
N ARG A 204 1.52 -9.05 -12.93
CA ARG A 204 1.10 -8.67 -14.27
C ARG A 204 0.05 -9.59 -14.82
N LYS A 205 0.25 -10.91 -14.66
CA LYS A 205 -0.72 -11.92 -15.11
C LYS A 205 -2.07 -11.71 -14.43
N ILE A 206 -2.10 -11.61 -13.10
CA ILE A 206 -3.35 -11.51 -12.35
C ILE A 206 -4.03 -10.14 -12.60
N CYS A 207 -3.27 -9.05 -12.70
CA CYS A 207 -3.80 -7.73 -13.04
C CYS A 207 -4.45 -7.72 -14.43
N HIS A 208 -3.80 -8.34 -15.41
CA HIS A 208 -4.36 -8.47 -16.75
C HIS A 208 -5.65 -9.30 -16.74
N GLU A 209 -5.62 -10.47 -16.09
CA GLU A 209 -6.74 -11.41 -16.06
C GLU A 209 -7.93 -10.90 -15.24
N LYS A 210 -7.72 -10.24 -14.10
CA LYS A 210 -8.80 -9.84 -13.18
C LYS A 210 -9.23 -8.39 -13.32
N LEU A 211 -8.30 -7.49 -13.62
CA LEU A 211 -8.53 -6.04 -13.62
C LEU A 211 -8.42 -5.42 -15.03
N GLY A 212 -7.98 -6.18 -16.03
CA GLY A 212 -7.73 -5.65 -17.38
C GLY A 212 -6.61 -4.61 -17.40
N LEU A 213 -5.71 -4.63 -16.42
CA LEU A 213 -4.58 -3.69 -16.34
C LEU A 213 -3.32 -4.36 -16.89
N ASP A 214 -2.66 -3.71 -17.85
CA ASP A 214 -1.34 -4.12 -18.33
C ASP A 214 -0.27 -3.30 -17.61
N ILE A 215 0.16 -3.82 -16.46
CA ILE A 215 1.24 -3.23 -15.68
C ILE A 215 2.60 -3.55 -16.30
N GLN A 216 3.53 -2.61 -16.18
CA GLN A 216 4.91 -2.68 -16.65
C GLN A 216 5.88 -2.52 -15.49
N LEU A 217 7.13 -2.91 -15.71
CA LEU A 217 8.20 -2.92 -14.71
C LEU A 217 9.32 -1.97 -15.11
N LEU A 218 9.71 -1.09 -14.18
CA LEU A 218 10.95 -0.32 -14.25
C LEU A 218 11.78 -0.65 -13.01
N ILE A 219 13.07 -0.93 -13.22
CA ILE A 219 14.05 -1.07 -12.15
C ILE A 219 15.19 -0.11 -12.47
N ARG A 220 15.50 0.82 -11.57
CA ARG A 220 16.55 1.83 -11.77
C ARG A 220 17.29 2.10 -10.47
N ARG A 221 18.41 2.81 -10.57
CA ARG A 221 19.06 3.37 -9.38
C ARG A 221 18.31 4.63 -8.93
N PRO A 222 18.19 4.88 -7.62
CA PRO A 222 17.70 6.16 -7.09
C PRO A 222 18.54 7.31 -7.66
N GLN A 223 17.89 8.42 -8.00
CA GLN A 223 18.55 9.63 -8.52
C GLN A 223 19.03 10.56 -7.42
#